data_AF-A0A920R0Z8-F1
#
_entry.id   AF-A0A920R0Z8-F1
#
_cell.length_a   1.000
_cell.length_b   1.000
_cell.length_c   1.000
_cell.angle_alpha   90.00
_cell.angle_beta   90.00
_cell.angle_gamma   90.00
#
_symmetry.space_group_name_H-M   'P 1'
#
loop_
_entity.id
_entity.type
_entity.pdbx_description
1 polymer ?
#
loop_
_entity_poly.entity_id
_entity_poly.type
_entity_poly.pdbx_seq_one_letter_code
_entity_poly.pdbx_strand_id
1 'polypeptide(L)' 'MPSATLATIYLGGANLRDLERAGRAEENTEGAIELAEAMFATVRAPWCPMMF' A
#
# COMPACT_ATOMS: atom_id res chain seq x y z
N MET A 1 4.32 -10.98 -4.47
CA MET A 1 4.60 -9.71 -3.76
C MET A 1 5.40 -10.00 -2.48
N PRO A 2 6.53 -9.30 -2.22
CA PRO A 2 7.29 -9.43 -0.98
C PRO A 2 6.53 -8.93 0.27
N SER A 3 6.84 -9.47 1.45
CA SER A 3 6.21 -9.07 2.72
C SER A 3 6.45 -7.59 3.08
N ALA A 4 7.62 -7.05 2.75
CA ALA A 4 7.95 -5.64 2.95
C ALA A 4 7.04 -4.71 2.13
N THR A 5 6.69 -5.08 0.89
CA THR A 5 5.76 -4.31 0.04
C THR A 5 4.38 -4.24 0.68
N LEU A 6 3.91 -5.35 1.27
CA LEU A 6 2.64 -5.39 1.99
C LEU A 6 2.67 -4.48 3.22
N ALA A 7 3.73 -4.56 4.03
CA ALA A 7 3.87 -3.77 5.25
C ALA A 7 3.78 -2.26 4.97
N THR A 8 4.29 -1.80 3.82
CA THR A 8 4.25 -0.39 3.40
C THR A 8 2.82 0.15 3.24
N ILE A 9 1.92 -0.62 2.62
CA ILE A 9 0.52 -0.20 2.40
C ILE A 9 -0.42 -0.60 3.54
N TYR A 10 0.01 -1.50 4.42
CA TYR A 10 -0.85 -2.11 5.44
C TYR A 10 -1.52 -1.10 6.39
N LEU A 11 -0.80 -0.04 6.78
CA LEU A 11 -1.33 1.01 7.64
C LEU A 11 -2.08 2.12 6.86
N GLY A 12 -2.19 2.00 5.54
CA GLY A 12 -2.84 2.99 4.69
C GLY A 12 -2.07 4.30 4.55
N GLY A 13 -0.76 4.30 4.84
CA GLY A 13 0.13 5.47 4.70
C GLY A 13 0.84 5.57 3.35
N ALA A 14 0.73 4.55 2.51
CA ALA A 14 1.32 4.51 1.18
C ALA A 14 0.30 3.96 0.18
N ASN A 15 0.43 4.35 -1.09
CA ASN A 15 -0.45 3.90 -2.16
C ASN A 15 0.16 2.71 -2.91
N LEU A 16 -0.68 1.78 -3.34
CA LEU A 16 -0.22 0.61 -4.11
C LEU A 16 0.16 1.00 -5.55
N ARG A 17 -0.44 2.04 -6.14
CA ARG A 17 -0.02 2.59 -7.45
C ARG A 17 1.41 3.11 -7.43
N ASP A 18 1.84 3.73 -6.33
CA ASP A 18 3.22 4.21 -6.19
C ASP A 18 4.21 3.04 -6.14
N LEU A 19 3.80 1.92 -5.53
CA LEU A 19 4.59 0.69 -5.48
C LEU A 19 4.63 -0.05 -6.81
N GLU A 20 3.55 -0.03 -7.59
CA GLU A 20 3.53 -0.56 -8.95
C GLU A 20 4.46 0.23 -9.87
N ARG A 21 4.36 1.56 -9.86
CA ARG A 21 5.28 2.45 -10.61
C ARG A 21 6.75 2.25 -10.21
N ALA A 22 7.01 1.89 -8.95
CA ALA A 22 8.35 1.58 -8.46
C ALA A 22 8.83 0.15 -8.79
N GLY A 23 8.03 -0.66 -9.50
CA GLY A 23 8.31 -2.05 -9.83
C GLY A 23 8.32 -2.99 -8.62
N ARG A 24 7.62 -2.61 -7.53
CA ARG A 24 7.54 -3.38 -6.27
C ARG A 24 6.25 -4.19 -6.14
N ALA A 25 5.26 -3.90 -6.98
CA ALA A 25 4.01 -4.63 -7.11
C ALA A 25 3.68 -4.80 -8.60
N GLU A 26 2.99 -5.88 -8.95
CA GLU A 26 2.57 -6.17 -10.33
C GLU A 26 1.06 -6.44 -10.33
N GLU A 27 0.37 -5.90 -11.33
CA GLU A 27 -1.04 -6.18 -11.55
C GLU A 27 -1.22 -7.48 -12.31
N ASN A 28 -1.81 -8.50 -11.67
CA ASN A 28 -2.11 -9.78 -12.31
C ASN A 28 -3.51 -9.83 -12.92
N THR A 29 -4.39 -8.90 -12.55
CA THR A 29 -5.77 -8.81 -13.01
C THR A 29 -6.12 -7.34 -13.13
N GLU A 30 -6.65 -6.93 -14.27
CA GLU A 30 -7.00 -5.54 -14.55
C GLU A 30 -7.90 -4.97 -13.44
N GLY A 31 -7.47 -3.86 -12.84
CA GLY A 31 -8.18 -3.19 -11.75
C GLY A 31 -7.92 -3.76 -10.35
N ALA A 32 -7.09 -4.80 -10.22
CA ALA A 32 -6.75 -5.37 -8.91
C ALA A 32 -5.97 -4.36 -8.04
N ILE A 33 -5.16 -3.50 -8.64
CA ILE A 33 -4.42 -2.47 -7.90
C ILE A 33 -5.38 -1.42 -7.35
N GLU A 34 -6.30 -0.91 -8.16
CA GLU A 34 -7.25 0.11 -7.74
C GLU A 34 -8.18 -0.42 -6.63
N LEU A 35 -8.65 -1.66 -6.75
CA LEU A 35 -9.42 -2.32 -5.71
C LEU A 35 -8.63 -2.49 -4.42
N ALA A 36 -7.36 -2.91 -4.50
CA ALA A 36 -6.51 -3.05 -3.33
C ALA A 36 -6.23 -1.68 -2.68
N GLU A 37 -6.00 -0.62 -3.46
CA GLU A 37 -5.90 0.74 -2.92
C GLU A 37 -7.16 1.15 -2.17
N ALA A 38 -8.34 0.92 -2.74
CA ALA A 38 -9.59 1.20 -2.07
C ALA A 38 -9.77 0.41 -0.77
N MET A 39 -9.29 -0.84 -0.72
CA MET A 39 -9.33 -1.68 0.49
C MET A 39 -8.37 -1.21 1.59
N PHE A 40 -7.19 -0.71 1.24
CA PHE A 40 -6.18 -0.26 2.20
C PHE A 40 -6.23 1.25 2.49
N ALA A 41 -7.09 2.00 1.80
CA ALA A 41 -7.28 3.42 2.03
C ALA A 41 -7.81 3.70 3.43
N THR A 42 -7.13 4.59 4.16
CA THR A 42 -7.57 5.07 5.46
C THR A 42 -7.77 6.59 5.42
N VAL A 43 -8.78 7.07 6.15
CA VAL A 43 -9.13 8.51 6.18
C VAL A 43 -8.02 9.35 6.83
N ARG A 44 -7.22 8.74 7.70
CA ARG A 44 -6.14 9.42 8.43
C ARG A 44 -4.84 8.67 8.19
N ALA A 45 -3.83 9.41 7.76
CA ALA A 45 -2.49 8.86 7.64
C ALA A 45 -2.01 8.27 8.98
N PRO A 46 -1.30 7.13 8.95
CA PRO A 46 -0.74 6.53 10.15
C PRO A 46 0.34 7.43 10.75
N TRP A 47 0.42 7.43 12.07
CA TRP A 47 1.40 8.20 12.83
C TRP A 47 1.97 7.35 13.97
N CYS A 48 3.28 7.48 14.21
CA CYS A 48 3.95 6.83 15.32
C CYS A 48 4.05 7.82 16.50
N PRO A 49 3.29 7.65 17.59
CA PRO A 49 3.25 8.60 18.69
C PRO A 49 4.46 8.54 19.62
N MET A 50 5.22 7.44 19.57
CA MET A 50 6.29 7.15 20.50
C MET A 50 7.54 6.72 19.73
N MET A 51 8.67 7.33 20.08
CA MET A 51 9.99 6.86 19.66
C MET A 51 10.58 6.06 20.83
N PHE A 52 11.05 4.85 20.53
CA PHE A 52 11.69 3.93 21.46
C PHE A 52 13.00 3.40 20.87
#